data_AF-A0AAD8V0U2-F1
#
_entry.id   AF-A0AAD8V0U2-F1
#
_cell.length_a   1.000
_cell.length_b   1.000
_cell.length_c   1.000
_cell.angle_alpha   90.00
_cell.angle_beta   90.00
_cell.angle_gamma   90.00
#
_symmetry.space_group_name_H-M   'P 1'
#
loop_
_entity.id
_entity.type
_entity.pdbx_description
1 polymer ?
#
loop_
_entity_poly.entity_id
_entity_poly.type
_entity_poly.pdbx_seq_one_letter_code
_entity_poly.pdbx_strand_id
1 'polypeptide(L)'
;MCIKHVQFYECPSEPIKNPPGQNPPKKHRVRANILCSQVFPCPAPQWEKRLSRYAFMCPACSGESPAVPRYTPVSDEWTRDELQDEAWVQGYLSEYCHAVLLWVRGRWGAGDDDAAVAAEAAESWLSAFFMERRCKENDHRVGECRCEANGPLAYFYNPTTAARRHLTDLAADKLEGDPRVRSPAMQTVLANRHMALSAVCRERNLYFKDGISRQPFFSERTIGRRRRILQKSLGDAAKMADRLMLENAENAEAAEEAAAAAAAGGGGWTAAHTLETARVSRRASLVKFMGEVLLYDNGISNGRFSLAVSWLAHVIQVPAWRTASRVEGLEKLARVASGMDQVSMTSQPFTCLVQLVQKYYFDRRAEWKVQVMKYKARRGVFDRVTAPIDPWRELEDEEGWRSCRICKGGFYVSPANMTERSHPGVDMGDYGEPAWQMKGCWCIFGRRCLFEWITDTSTEAKEPECPGCGMQFPFLEYQLVEASTGYSIRNDPPGDL
;
A
#
# COMPACT_ATOMS: atom_id res chain seq x y z
N MET A 1 13.54 0.74 2.34
CA MET A 1 12.85 -0.51 1.98
C MET A 1 12.19 -1.06 3.24
N CYS A 2 11.11 -1.85 3.14
CA CYS A 2 10.50 -2.48 4.33
C CYS A 2 10.28 -3.99 4.12
N ILE A 3 10.00 -4.43 2.89
CA ILE A 3 9.94 -5.85 2.52
C ILE A 3 10.85 -6.14 1.33
N LYS A 4 11.66 -7.20 1.47
CA LYS A 4 12.33 -7.88 0.36
C LYS A 4 11.41 -8.98 -0.16
N HIS A 5 10.76 -8.73 -1.30
CA HIS A 5 9.90 -9.72 -1.94
C HIS A 5 10.68 -10.45 -3.02
N VAL A 6 10.73 -11.78 -2.92
CA VAL A 6 11.31 -12.65 -3.93
C VAL A 6 10.19 -13.53 -4.48
N GLN A 7 9.96 -13.44 -5.78
CA GLN A 7 8.94 -14.18 -6.49
C GLN A 7 9.61 -15.24 -7.36
N PHE A 8 9.14 -16.47 -7.25
CA PHE A 8 9.56 -17.58 -8.11
C PHE A 8 8.45 -17.91 -9.08
N TYR A 9 8.82 -18.13 -10.33
CA TYR A 9 7.91 -18.46 -11.43
C TYR A 9 8.40 -19.71 -12.15
N GLU A 10 7.46 -20.49 -12.65
CA GLU A 10 7.75 -21.61 -13.56
C GLU A 10 7.57 -21.12 -15.00
N CYS A 11 8.69 -21.05 -15.73
CA CYS A 11 8.73 -20.59 -17.11
C CYS A 11 9.11 -21.76 -18.04
N PRO A 12 8.65 -21.74 -19.31
CA PRO A 12 9.10 -22.69 -20.31
C PRO A 12 10.62 -22.72 -20.37
N SER A 13 11.16 -23.93 -20.39
CA SER A 13 12.58 -24.20 -20.63
C SER A 13 12.85 -24.31 -22.13
N GLU A 14 14.10 -24.12 -22.53
CA GLU A 14 14.57 -24.57 -23.85
C GLU A 14 14.31 -26.07 -23.96
N PRO A 15 13.59 -26.57 -24.97
CA PRO A 15 13.39 -28.01 -25.11
C PRO A 15 14.69 -28.66 -25.62
N ILE A 16 15.00 -29.89 -25.20
CA ILE A 16 16.23 -30.59 -25.63
C ILE A 16 16.04 -31.14 -27.04
N LYS A 17 17.02 -30.93 -27.93
CA LYS A 17 16.98 -31.44 -29.32
C LYS A 17 17.10 -32.96 -29.39
N ASN A 18 17.89 -33.60 -28.51
CA ASN A 18 18.07 -35.05 -28.44
C ASN A 18 18.34 -35.57 -26.99
N PRO A 19 17.48 -36.43 -26.41
CA PRO A 19 16.20 -36.87 -26.95
C PRO A 19 15.22 -35.69 -27.04
N PRO A 20 14.37 -35.61 -28.09
CA PRO A 20 13.33 -34.60 -28.17
C PRO A 20 12.35 -34.80 -27.01
N GLY A 21 12.32 -33.84 -26.08
CA GLY A 21 11.55 -33.99 -24.85
C GLY A 21 11.51 -32.73 -23.97
N GLN A 22 10.48 -32.68 -23.12
CA GLN A 22 10.20 -31.57 -22.20
C GLN A 22 11.31 -31.44 -21.16
N ASN A 23 12.12 -30.38 -21.25
CA ASN A 23 12.92 -29.98 -20.10
C ASN A 23 11.97 -29.58 -18.96
N PRO A 24 12.33 -29.83 -17.69
CA PRO A 24 11.56 -29.28 -16.58
C PRO A 24 11.50 -27.74 -16.72
N PRO A 25 10.39 -27.08 -16.33
CA PRO A 25 10.27 -25.63 -16.40
C PRO A 25 11.46 -24.93 -15.71
N LYS A 26 12.00 -23.89 -16.36
CA LYS A 26 13.01 -23.02 -15.73
C LYS A 26 12.37 -22.26 -14.57
N LYS A 27 13.06 -22.20 -13.43
CA LYS A 27 12.61 -21.43 -12.27
C LYS A 27 13.18 -20.02 -12.36
N HIS A 28 12.34 -19.05 -12.74
CA HIS A 28 12.75 -17.65 -12.77
C HIS A 28 12.52 -16.97 -11.43
N ARG A 29 13.47 -16.14 -11.02
CA ARG A 29 13.44 -15.40 -9.77
C ARG A 29 13.35 -13.91 -10.07
N VAL A 30 12.29 -13.27 -9.60
CA VAL A 30 12.11 -11.82 -9.64
C VAL A 30 12.28 -11.27 -8.23
N ARG A 31 13.02 -10.18 -8.08
CA ARG A 31 13.19 -9.49 -6.80
C ARG A 31 12.50 -8.13 -6.87
N ALA A 32 11.67 -7.84 -5.87
CA ALA A 32 10.97 -6.58 -5.75
C ALA A 32 11.10 -6.04 -4.33
N ASN A 33 11.29 -4.73 -4.20
CA ASN A 33 11.29 -4.06 -2.92
C ASN A 33 9.91 -3.42 -2.71
N ILE A 34 9.27 -3.71 -1.58
CA ILE A 34 8.00 -3.10 -1.19
C ILE A 34 8.26 -2.15 -0.02
N LEU A 35 7.72 -0.95 -0.15
CA LEU A 35 7.84 0.11 0.84
C LEU A 35 6.62 0.13 1.73
N CYS A 36 6.85 0.23 3.03
CA CYS A 36 5.84 0.57 4.01
C CYS A 36 5.52 2.05 3.94
N SER A 37 4.47 2.45 4.64
CA SER A 37 4.06 3.85 4.65
C SER A 37 5.01 4.78 5.39
N GLN A 38 6.04 4.24 6.05
CA GLN A 38 7.03 5.03 6.76
C GLN A 38 7.71 6.05 5.84
N VAL A 39 7.98 7.21 6.42
CA VAL A 39 8.57 8.35 5.73
C VAL A 39 10.05 8.17 5.45
N PHE A 40 10.73 7.29 6.20
CA PHE A 40 12.11 6.89 5.99
C PHE A 40 12.21 5.41 5.59
N PRO A 41 13.27 5.03 4.83
CA PRO A 41 13.61 3.63 4.65
C PRO A 41 13.82 2.93 6.01
N CYS A 42 13.19 1.77 6.23
CA CYS A 42 13.54 0.97 7.40
C CYS A 42 15.01 0.51 7.30
N PRO A 43 15.73 0.43 8.43
CA PRO A 43 17.03 -0.25 8.52
C PRO A 43 16.96 -1.69 8.01
N ALA A 44 18.06 -2.19 7.43
CA ALA A 44 18.12 -3.54 6.86
C ALA A 44 17.77 -4.68 7.84
N PRO A 45 18.18 -4.65 9.13
CA PRO A 45 17.76 -5.66 10.11
C PRO A 45 16.25 -5.70 10.32
N GLN A 46 15.56 -4.59 10.10
CA GLN A 46 14.11 -4.49 10.26
C GLN A 46 13.35 -4.88 8.99
N TRP A 47 13.98 -5.38 7.92
CA TRP A 47 13.25 -5.78 6.72
C TRP A 47 12.54 -7.11 6.92
N GLU A 48 11.28 -7.18 6.49
CA GLU A 48 10.60 -8.47 6.33
C GLU A 48 10.99 -9.08 4.99
N LYS A 49 10.99 -10.41 4.90
CA LYS A 49 11.21 -11.14 3.66
C LYS A 49 9.93 -11.88 3.30
N ARG A 50 9.51 -11.71 2.06
CA ARG A 50 8.37 -12.42 1.47
C ARG A 50 8.87 -13.29 0.34
N LEU A 51 8.50 -14.57 0.34
CA LEU A 51 8.81 -15.52 -0.71
C LEU A 51 7.50 -16.03 -1.31
N SER A 52 7.22 -15.69 -2.58
CA SER A 52 6.02 -16.17 -3.27
C SER A 52 6.40 -17.09 -4.42
N ARG A 53 5.68 -18.19 -4.60
CA ARG A 53 5.85 -19.11 -5.73
C ARG A 53 4.61 -19.12 -6.61
N TYR A 54 4.79 -18.96 -7.91
CA TYR A 54 3.72 -18.92 -8.90
C TYR A 54 3.89 -20.05 -9.91
N ALA A 55 2.79 -20.72 -10.26
CA ALA A 55 2.74 -21.77 -11.29
C ALA A 55 2.46 -21.20 -12.70
N PHE A 56 2.88 -19.97 -12.95
CA PHE A 56 2.74 -19.33 -14.26
C PHE A 56 4.01 -18.57 -14.63
N MET A 57 4.09 -18.17 -15.90
CA MET A 57 5.25 -17.49 -16.48
C MET A 57 5.54 -16.16 -15.79
N CYS A 58 6.82 -15.84 -15.58
CA CYS A 58 7.21 -14.55 -15.02
C CYS A 58 6.82 -13.39 -15.97
N PRO A 59 6.67 -12.16 -15.44
CA PRO A 59 6.35 -10.97 -16.24
C PRO A 59 7.21 -10.77 -17.48
N ALA A 60 8.51 -11.08 -17.41
CA ALA A 60 9.40 -10.96 -18.57
C ALA A 60 9.07 -11.97 -19.68
N CYS A 61 8.71 -13.21 -19.33
CA CYS A 61 8.37 -14.25 -20.29
C CYS A 61 6.96 -14.10 -20.86
N SER A 62 6.03 -13.56 -20.08
CA SER A 62 4.62 -13.44 -20.47
C SER A 62 4.26 -12.06 -21.02
N GLY A 63 4.93 -11.00 -20.60
CA GLY A 63 4.43 -9.63 -20.76
C GLY A 63 3.34 -9.25 -19.76
N GLU A 64 2.93 -10.18 -18.89
CA GLU A 64 1.89 -9.89 -17.91
C GLU A 64 2.42 -8.96 -16.80
N SER A 65 1.62 -7.95 -16.43
CA SER A 65 1.97 -7.04 -15.36
C SER A 65 2.08 -7.77 -14.01
N PRO A 66 3.18 -7.61 -13.25
CA PRO A 66 3.32 -8.18 -11.91
C PRO A 66 2.32 -7.60 -10.90
N ALA A 67 1.66 -6.49 -11.25
CA ALA A 67 0.65 -5.81 -10.45
C ALA A 67 -0.69 -6.56 -10.41
N VAL A 68 -1.00 -7.31 -11.47
CA VAL A 68 -2.26 -8.04 -11.64
C VAL A 68 -1.94 -9.52 -11.86
N PRO A 69 -1.48 -10.24 -10.81
CA PRO A 69 -1.04 -11.61 -10.96
C PRO A 69 -2.17 -12.51 -11.46
N ARG A 70 -1.82 -13.46 -12.33
CA ARG A 70 -2.79 -14.36 -12.98
C ARG A 70 -3.63 -15.14 -11.99
N TYR A 71 -2.94 -15.64 -10.97
CA TYR A 71 -3.49 -16.41 -9.86
C TYR A 71 -2.83 -15.99 -8.55
N THR A 72 -3.44 -16.37 -7.44
CA THR A 72 -2.76 -16.35 -6.14
C THR A 72 -1.53 -17.25 -6.20
N PRO A 73 -0.42 -16.88 -5.51
CA PRO A 73 0.73 -17.75 -5.44
C PRO A 73 0.36 -19.11 -4.84
N VAL A 74 1.01 -20.17 -5.33
CA VAL A 74 0.89 -21.55 -4.84
C VAL A 74 1.42 -21.65 -3.41
N SER A 75 2.49 -20.91 -3.10
CA SER A 75 2.97 -20.72 -1.74
C SER A 75 3.37 -19.26 -1.50
N ASP A 76 3.11 -18.76 -0.29
CA ASP A 76 3.50 -17.42 0.15
C ASP A 76 4.03 -17.50 1.58
N GLU A 77 5.34 -17.38 1.73
CA GLU A 77 6.05 -17.48 2.99
C GLU A 77 6.53 -16.10 3.44
N TRP A 78 6.39 -15.83 4.74
CA TRP A 78 6.79 -14.58 5.36
C TRP A 78 7.77 -14.87 6.48
N THR A 79 8.93 -14.21 6.46
CA THR A 79 9.92 -14.29 7.52
C THR A 79 10.36 -12.90 7.95
N ARG A 80 10.63 -12.73 9.24
CA ARG A 80 11.16 -11.50 9.83
C ARG A 80 11.94 -11.82 11.09
N ASP A 81 12.79 -10.89 11.51
CA ASP A 81 13.42 -10.94 12.82
C ASP A 81 12.51 -10.27 13.87
N GLU A 82 11.91 -11.07 14.75
CA GLU A 82 11.03 -10.58 15.82
C GLU A 82 11.80 -9.79 16.89
N LEU A 83 13.12 -9.98 17.02
CA LEU A 83 13.93 -9.19 17.95
C LEU A 83 14.01 -7.71 17.55
N GLN A 84 13.72 -7.41 16.28
CA GLN A 84 13.72 -6.06 15.73
C GLN A 84 12.33 -5.39 15.78
N ASP A 85 11.29 -6.10 16.23
CA ASP A 85 9.91 -5.60 16.18
C ASP A 85 9.68 -4.40 17.11
N GLU A 86 10.31 -4.37 18.29
CA GLU A 86 10.23 -3.24 19.23
C GLU A 86 10.86 -1.96 18.63
N ALA A 87 12.08 -2.08 18.09
CA ALA A 87 12.77 -0.95 17.46
C ALA A 87 12.03 -0.47 16.20
N TRP A 88 11.46 -1.41 15.44
CA TRP A 88 10.64 -1.09 14.27
C TRP A 88 9.37 -0.34 14.65
N VAL A 89 8.58 -0.84 15.60
CA VAL A 89 7.29 -0.24 15.95
C VAL A 89 7.46 1.15 16.56
N GLN A 90 8.52 1.37 17.35
CA GLN A 90 8.83 2.70 17.89
C GLN A 90 9.12 3.70 16.79
N GLY A 91 10.01 3.36 15.84
CA GLY A 91 10.32 4.23 14.71
C GLY A 91 9.12 4.45 13.77
N TYR A 92 8.35 3.39 13.51
CA TYR A 92 7.19 3.42 12.63
C TYR A 92 6.06 4.28 13.20
N LEU A 93 5.71 4.09 14.47
CA LEU A 93 4.63 4.82 15.12
C LEU A 93 5.02 6.26 15.49
N SER A 94 6.28 6.56 15.80
CA SER A 94 6.71 7.93 16.14
C SER A 94 6.39 8.92 15.02
N GLU A 95 6.86 8.64 13.80
CA GLU A 95 6.60 9.49 12.63
C GLU A 95 5.12 9.51 12.24
N TYR A 96 4.46 8.37 12.40
CA TYR A 96 3.03 8.29 12.14
C TYR A 96 2.21 9.16 13.11
N CYS A 97 2.60 9.22 14.38
CA CYS A 97 1.93 10.07 15.38
C CYS A 97 2.10 11.55 15.07
N HIS A 98 3.26 11.99 14.54
CA HIS A 98 3.44 13.38 14.10
C HIS A 98 2.48 13.75 12.97
N ALA A 99 2.29 12.86 11.99
CA ALA A 99 1.34 13.07 10.90
C ALA A 99 -0.11 13.07 11.39
N VAL A 100 -0.47 12.16 12.28
CA VAL A 100 -1.81 12.13 12.89
C VAL A 100 -2.07 13.40 13.69
N LEU A 101 -1.10 13.88 14.46
CA LEU A 101 -1.22 15.13 15.21
C LEU A 101 -1.51 16.29 14.25
N LEU A 102 -0.76 16.41 13.16
CA LEU A 102 -1.02 17.38 12.10
C LEU A 102 -2.47 17.31 11.58
N TRP A 103 -2.97 16.11 11.26
CA TRP A 103 -4.33 15.96 10.72
C TRP A 103 -5.43 16.31 11.74
N VAL A 104 -5.23 15.93 13.00
CA VAL A 104 -6.13 16.29 14.10
C VAL A 104 -6.16 17.81 14.28
N ARG A 105 -5.00 18.46 14.29
CA ARG A 105 -4.89 19.91 14.45
C ARG A 105 -5.42 20.67 13.24
N GLY A 106 -5.19 20.18 12.03
CA GLY A 106 -5.81 20.73 10.81
C GLY A 106 -7.34 20.63 10.83
N ARG A 107 -7.92 19.64 11.54
CA ARG A 107 -9.38 19.48 11.61
C ARG A 107 -10.03 20.35 12.70
N TRP A 108 -9.44 20.40 13.89
CA TRP A 108 -10.05 20.99 15.09
C TRP A 108 -9.30 22.18 15.69
N GLY A 109 -8.23 22.63 15.03
CA GLY A 109 -7.41 23.73 15.51
C GLY A 109 -6.41 23.33 16.59
N ALA A 110 -5.50 24.26 16.86
CA ALA A 110 -4.35 24.09 17.72
C ALA A 110 -4.61 24.40 19.21
N GLY A 111 -5.76 25.02 19.49
CA GLY A 111 -6.03 25.73 20.74
C GLY A 111 -5.59 27.21 20.66
N ASP A 112 -5.73 27.89 21.79
CA ASP A 112 -5.59 29.35 21.90
C ASP A 112 -4.21 29.79 22.44
N ASP A 113 -3.36 28.86 22.86
CA ASP A 113 -1.99 29.16 23.33
C ASP A 113 -1.01 29.30 22.15
N ASP A 114 -0.82 30.53 21.69
CA ASP A 114 0.01 30.84 20.52
C ASP A 114 1.46 30.36 20.64
N ALA A 115 2.05 30.36 21.85
CA ALA A 115 3.44 29.93 22.03
C ALA A 115 3.58 28.41 21.96
N ALA A 116 2.70 27.67 22.62
CA ALA A 116 2.67 26.21 22.56
C ALA A 116 2.34 25.71 21.14
N VAL A 117 1.42 26.39 20.45
CA VAL A 117 1.04 26.10 19.08
C VAL A 117 2.18 26.36 18.11
N ALA A 118 2.89 27.48 18.26
CA ALA A 118 4.05 27.80 17.44
C ALA A 118 5.18 26.76 17.59
N ALA A 119 5.45 26.31 18.82
CA ALA A 119 6.44 25.27 19.09
C ALA A 119 6.02 23.91 18.50
N GLU A 120 4.77 23.49 18.72
CA GLU A 120 4.25 22.23 18.17
C GLU A 120 4.24 22.24 16.64
N ALA A 121 3.89 23.38 16.02
CA ALA A 121 3.91 23.55 14.58
C ALA A 121 5.32 23.43 14.00
N ALA A 122 6.29 24.08 14.64
CA ALA A 122 7.69 24.06 14.21
C ALA A 122 8.36 22.68 14.35
N GLU A 123 7.98 21.89 15.36
CA GLU A 123 8.59 20.59 15.64
C GLU A 123 7.90 19.42 14.93
N SER A 124 6.58 19.29 15.07
CA SER A 124 5.84 18.11 14.64
C SER A 124 5.13 18.29 13.31
N TRP A 125 4.44 19.41 13.12
CA TRP A 125 3.57 19.60 11.97
C TRP A 125 4.34 19.78 10.68
N LEU A 126 5.35 20.65 10.68
CA LEU A 126 6.14 20.89 9.49
C LEU A 126 6.96 19.66 9.08
N SER A 127 7.54 18.98 10.07
CA SER A 127 8.26 17.73 9.83
C SER A 127 7.33 16.72 9.15
N ALA A 128 6.13 16.50 9.69
CA ALA A 128 5.15 15.63 9.07
C ALA A 128 4.72 16.11 7.67
N PHE A 129 4.44 17.40 7.51
CA PHE A 129 4.01 18.00 6.26
C PHE A 129 5.05 17.80 5.14
N PHE A 130 6.31 18.12 5.42
CA PHE A 130 7.43 17.88 4.51
C PHE A 130 7.58 16.38 4.22
N MET A 131 7.63 15.55 5.26
CA MET A 131 7.94 14.13 5.12
C MET A 131 6.84 13.33 4.39
N GLU A 132 5.57 13.73 4.49
CA GLU A 132 4.45 13.10 3.80
C GLU A 132 4.30 13.55 2.34
N ARG A 133 4.74 14.78 2.01
CA ARG A 133 4.64 15.35 0.65
C ARG A 133 5.94 15.29 -0.16
N ARG A 134 7.08 14.99 0.46
CA ARG A 134 8.37 14.92 -0.24
C ARG A 134 8.39 13.77 -1.25
N CYS A 135 9.22 13.93 -2.28
CA CYS A 135 9.53 12.82 -3.13
C CYS A 135 10.33 11.76 -2.37
N LYS A 136 9.83 10.52 -2.45
CA LYS A 136 10.42 9.34 -1.82
C LYS A 136 11.53 8.72 -2.70
N GLU A 137 11.49 8.95 -4.00
CA GLU A 137 12.40 8.35 -5.00
C GLU A 137 13.61 9.22 -5.31
N ASN A 138 13.43 10.54 -5.40
CA ASN A 138 14.43 11.51 -5.83
C ASN A 138 14.38 12.78 -4.98
N ASP A 139 15.39 13.64 -5.09
CA ASP A 139 15.40 14.96 -4.44
C ASP A 139 14.62 16.01 -5.24
N HIS A 140 13.31 15.78 -5.41
CA HIS A 140 12.43 16.79 -5.99
C HIS A 140 11.88 17.72 -4.91
N ARG A 141 11.69 19.00 -5.25
CA ARG A 141 10.97 19.94 -4.38
C ARG A 141 9.56 19.43 -4.11
N VAL A 142 9.08 19.69 -2.89
CA VAL A 142 7.70 19.38 -2.49
C VAL A 142 6.73 20.08 -3.44
N GLY A 143 5.77 19.34 -4.00
CA GLY A 143 4.78 19.89 -4.95
C GLY A 143 5.20 19.90 -6.42
N GLU A 144 6.50 19.80 -6.73
CA GLU A 144 6.99 19.74 -8.13
C GLU A 144 7.20 18.29 -8.61
N CYS A 145 7.11 17.32 -7.70
CA CYS A 145 7.38 15.92 -8.00
C CYS A 145 6.29 15.27 -8.87
N ARG A 146 6.71 14.75 -10.03
CA ARG A 146 5.89 13.90 -10.92
C ARG A 146 6.30 12.41 -10.89
N CYS A 147 7.19 12.02 -9.97
CA CYS A 147 7.53 10.61 -9.78
C CYS A 147 6.29 9.80 -9.43
N GLU A 148 6.29 8.55 -9.82
CA GLU A 148 5.10 7.71 -9.73
C GLU A 148 4.64 7.48 -8.29
N ALA A 149 5.57 7.33 -7.32
CA ALA A 149 5.21 7.21 -5.90
C ALA A 149 4.61 8.49 -5.30
N ASN A 150 4.64 9.60 -6.04
CA ASN A 150 4.12 10.90 -5.63
C ASN A 150 3.11 11.48 -6.63
N GLY A 151 2.77 10.74 -7.68
CA GLY A 151 1.80 11.13 -8.68
C GLY A 151 0.37 10.67 -8.35
N PRO A 152 -0.58 10.86 -9.27
CA PRO A 152 -1.96 10.38 -9.13
C PRO A 152 -2.07 8.88 -8.87
N LEU A 153 -1.06 8.13 -9.29
CA LEU A 153 -0.96 6.69 -9.18
C LEU A 153 -0.21 6.21 -7.92
N ALA A 154 0.09 7.10 -6.97
CA ALA A 154 0.85 6.78 -5.75
C ALA A 154 0.24 5.61 -4.95
N TYR A 155 -1.07 5.43 -5.01
CA TYR A 155 -1.79 4.34 -4.35
C TYR A 155 -1.46 2.95 -4.92
N PHE A 156 -0.88 2.85 -6.13
CA PHE A 156 -0.33 1.60 -6.67
C PHE A 156 0.95 1.16 -5.98
N TYR A 157 1.71 2.09 -5.41
CA TYR A 157 2.92 1.78 -4.64
C TYR A 157 2.57 1.37 -3.22
N ASN A 158 1.79 2.21 -2.53
CA ASN A 158 1.31 1.91 -1.18
C ASN A 158 0.05 2.76 -0.92
N PRO A 159 -1.15 2.15 -0.84
CA PRO A 159 -2.39 2.90 -0.60
C PRO A 159 -2.37 3.70 0.70
N THR A 160 -1.76 3.19 1.76
CA THR A 160 -1.61 3.92 3.03
C THR A 160 -0.73 5.16 2.87
N THR A 161 0.38 5.09 2.15
CA THR A 161 1.18 6.31 1.84
C THR A 161 0.32 7.36 1.13
N ALA A 162 -0.45 6.95 0.13
CA ALA A 162 -1.30 7.87 -0.63
C ALA A 162 -2.40 8.49 0.27
N ALA A 163 -3.01 7.70 1.15
CA ALA A 163 -4.01 8.18 2.10
C ALA A 163 -3.42 9.17 3.12
N ARG A 164 -2.23 8.89 3.67
CA ARG A 164 -1.51 9.80 4.58
C ARG A 164 -1.22 11.15 3.91
N ARG A 165 -0.79 11.13 2.64
CA ARG A 165 -0.61 12.34 1.86
C ARG A 165 -1.92 13.09 1.63
N HIS A 166 -2.98 12.40 1.23
CA HIS A 166 -4.30 13.02 1.05
C HIS A 166 -4.79 13.72 2.33
N LEU A 167 -4.65 13.09 3.49
CA LEU A 167 -4.99 13.69 4.78
C LEU A 167 -4.07 14.89 5.11
N THR A 168 -2.80 14.80 4.74
CA THR A 168 -1.82 15.88 4.92
C THR A 168 -2.16 17.09 4.05
N ASP A 169 -2.52 16.88 2.79
CA ASP A 169 -2.94 17.94 1.87
C ASP A 169 -4.20 18.64 2.41
N LEU A 170 -5.20 17.89 2.89
CA LEU A 170 -6.40 18.45 3.53
C LEU A 170 -6.11 19.25 4.80
N ALA A 171 -5.11 18.83 5.59
CA ALA A 171 -4.69 19.54 6.79
C ALA A 171 -3.94 20.83 6.43
N ALA A 172 -3.13 20.79 5.37
CA ALA A 172 -2.34 21.90 4.88
C ALA A 172 -3.19 23.06 4.39
N ASP A 173 -4.20 22.79 3.57
CA ASP A 173 -5.10 23.81 3.03
C ASP A 173 -5.72 24.67 4.16
N LYS A 174 -5.96 24.06 5.32
CA LYS A 174 -6.49 24.74 6.50
C LYS A 174 -5.41 25.46 7.32
N LEU A 175 -4.25 24.85 7.50
CA LEU A 175 -3.15 25.43 8.27
C LEU A 175 -2.50 26.61 7.54
N GLU A 176 -2.36 26.55 6.22
CA GLU A 176 -1.90 27.66 5.39
C GLU A 176 -2.86 28.86 5.44
N GLY A 177 -4.12 28.65 5.84
CA GLY A 177 -5.09 29.69 6.12
C GLY A 177 -4.97 30.32 7.52
N ASP A 178 -4.29 29.69 8.49
CA ASP A 178 -4.19 30.17 9.87
C ASP A 178 -3.26 31.41 9.95
N PRO A 179 -3.73 32.57 10.45
CA PRO A 179 -2.95 33.80 10.53
C PRO A 179 -1.61 33.64 11.29
N ARG A 180 -1.56 32.75 12.29
CA ARG A 180 -0.36 32.51 13.11
C ARG A 180 0.71 31.81 12.28
N VAL A 181 0.29 30.86 11.45
CA VAL A 181 1.15 30.15 10.50
C VAL A 181 1.61 31.08 9.37
N ARG A 182 0.74 31.98 8.92
CA ARG A 182 1.05 32.97 7.86
C ARG A 182 1.95 34.12 8.31
N SER A 183 2.23 34.26 9.60
CA SER A 183 3.10 35.34 10.10
C SER A 183 4.50 35.26 9.46
N PRO A 184 5.14 36.40 9.11
CA PRO A 184 6.47 36.38 8.48
C PRO A 184 7.55 35.65 9.30
N ALA A 185 7.47 35.78 10.63
CA ALA A 185 8.35 35.08 11.55
C ALA A 185 8.17 33.56 11.45
N MET A 186 6.92 33.09 11.49
CA MET A 186 6.64 31.66 11.33
C MET A 186 7.05 31.18 9.94
N GLN A 187 6.73 31.90 8.86
CA GLN A 187 7.16 31.55 7.50
C GLN A 187 8.68 31.41 7.37
N THR A 188 9.46 32.24 8.07
CA THR A 188 10.92 32.11 8.12
C THR A 188 11.36 30.85 8.87
N VAL A 189 10.75 30.55 10.02
CA VAL A 189 10.99 29.30 10.77
C VAL A 189 10.66 28.09 9.90
N LEU A 190 9.53 28.15 9.20
CA LEU A 190 9.06 27.07 8.34
C LEU A 190 10.01 26.84 7.15
N ALA A 191 10.47 27.91 6.49
CA ALA A 191 11.44 27.83 5.40
C ALA A 191 12.78 27.24 5.86
N ASN A 192 13.30 27.68 7.01
CA ASN A 192 14.56 27.19 7.57
C ASN A 192 14.49 25.70 7.91
N ARG A 193 13.37 25.25 8.50
CA ARG A 193 13.15 23.83 8.79
C ARG A 193 12.99 22.99 7.55
N HIS A 194 12.29 23.48 6.53
CA HIS A 194 12.23 22.82 5.22
C HIS A 194 13.64 22.62 4.62
N MET A 195 14.48 23.67 4.62
CA MET A 195 15.86 23.58 4.14
C MET A 195 16.68 22.56 4.94
N ALA A 196 16.57 22.57 6.27
CA ALA A 196 17.29 21.63 7.13
C ALA A 196 16.86 20.17 6.87
N LEU A 197 15.56 19.90 6.78
CA LEU A 197 15.05 18.55 6.51
C LEU A 197 15.44 18.05 5.12
N SER A 198 15.39 18.92 4.10
CA SER A 198 15.86 18.60 2.75
C SER A 198 17.36 18.29 2.75
N ALA A 199 18.20 19.06 3.45
CA ALA A 199 19.62 18.79 3.60
C ALA A 199 19.88 17.43 4.26
N VAL A 200 19.21 17.13 5.38
CA VAL A 200 19.33 15.83 6.08
C VAL A 200 18.95 14.67 5.16
N CYS A 201 17.87 14.80 4.38
CA CYS A 201 17.44 13.74 3.44
C CYS A 201 18.51 13.46 2.37
N ARG A 202 19.13 14.52 1.83
CA ARG A 202 20.23 14.42 0.87
C ARG A 202 21.46 13.78 1.46
N GLU A 203 21.96 14.32 2.57
CA GLU A 203 23.20 13.88 3.21
C GLU A 203 23.12 12.43 3.67
N ARG A 204 21.97 12.02 4.21
CA ARG A 204 21.74 10.64 4.68
C ARG A 204 21.22 9.70 3.59
N ASN A 205 21.11 10.18 2.35
CA ASN A 205 20.64 9.40 1.21
C ASN A 205 19.32 8.65 1.51
N LEU A 206 18.33 9.36 2.07
CA LEU A 206 17.04 8.81 2.53
C LEU A 206 16.01 8.62 1.40
N TYR A 207 16.49 8.47 0.18
CA TYR A 207 15.70 8.17 -1.01
C TYR A 207 15.70 6.67 -1.28
N PHE A 208 14.58 6.17 -1.79
CA PHE A 208 14.50 4.78 -2.20
C PHE A 208 15.27 4.60 -3.51
N LYS A 209 16.35 3.82 -3.43
CA LYS A 209 17.06 3.30 -4.59
C LYS A 209 16.37 2.02 -5.05
N ASP A 210 16.39 1.79 -6.36
CA ASP A 210 15.74 0.67 -7.08
C ASP A 210 14.23 0.84 -7.30
N GLY A 211 13.73 0.28 -8.40
CA GLY A 211 12.32 0.36 -8.79
C GLY A 211 11.39 -0.16 -7.69
N ILE A 212 10.36 0.64 -7.35
CA ILE A 212 9.38 0.30 -6.32
C ILE A 212 8.33 -0.62 -6.93
N SER A 213 7.99 -1.70 -6.23
CA SER A 213 6.94 -2.63 -6.68
C SER A 213 5.59 -1.92 -6.82
N ARG A 214 4.94 -2.10 -7.98
CA ARG A 214 3.58 -1.61 -8.27
C ARG A 214 2.53 -2.67 -7.92
N GLN A 215 2.40 -3.03 -6.65
CA GLN A 215 1.46 -4.06 -6.18
C GLN A 215 0.51 -3.49 -5.13
N PRO A 216 -0.58 -2.82 -5.53
CA PRO A 216 -1.53 -2.24 -4.58
C PRO A 216 -2.18 -3.31 -3.69
N PHE A 217 -2.33 -2.99 -2.40
CA PHE A 217 -2.86 -3.91 -1.39
C PHE A 217 -4.39 -3.95 -1.29
N PHE A 218 -5.10 -4.27 -2.37
CA PHE A 218 -6.57 -4.30 -2.36
C PHE A 218 -7.19 -5.69 -2.17
N SER A 219 -6.45 -6.64 -1.59
CA SER A 219 -6.94 -8.00 -1.29
C SER A 219 -8.06 -7.97 -0.24
N GLU A 220 -9.29 -8.31 -0.63
CA GLU A 220 -10.42 -8.40 0.31
C GLU A 220 -10.14 -9.33 1.49
N ARG A 221 -9.54 -10.49 1.22
CA ARG A 221 -9.20 -11.47 2.26
C ARG A 221 -8.24 -10.86 3.29
N THR A 222 -7.21 -10.15 2.82
CA THR A 222 -6.19 -9.63 3.71
C THR A 222 -6.68 -8.40 4.47
N ILE A 223 -7.38 -7.49 3.81
CA ILE A 223 -8.01 -6.33 4.44
C ILE A 223 -9.07 -6.77 5.46
N GLY A 224 -9.90 -7.76 5.14
CA GLY A 224 -10.86 -8.35 6.08
C GLY A 224 -10.18 -8.96 7.30
N ARG A 225 -9.02 -9.63 7.13
CA ARG A 225 -8.21 -10.11 8.27
C ARG A 225 -7.69 -8.96 9.13
N ARG A 226 -7.10 -7.92 8.54
CA ARG A 226 -6.59 -6.76 9.28
C ARG A 226 -7.69 -5.98 9.99
N ARG A 227 -8.85 -5.83 9.37
CA ARG A 227 -10.02 -5.20 10.01
C ARG A 227 -10.48 -5.99 11.23
N ARG A 228 -10.51 -7.33 11.16
CA ARG A 228 -10.79 -8.17 12.33
C ARG A 228 -9.75 -8.01 13.43
N ILE A 229 -8.46 -7.92 13.09
CA ILE A 229 -7.38 -7.65 14.05
C ILE A 229 -7.64 -6.31 14.75
N LEU A 230 -7.91 -5.25 13.98
CA LEU A 230 -8.22 -3.92 14.54
C LEU A 230 -9.44 -3.93 15.46
N GLN A 231 -10.55 -4.52 15.00
CA GLN A 231 -11.77 -4.62 15.81
C GLN A 231 -11.56 -5.42 17.09
N LYS A 232 -10.81 -6.53 17.02
CA LYS A 232 -10.47 -7.32 18.20
C LYS A 232 -9.63 -6.51 19.18
N SER A 233 -8.54 -5.89 18.74
CA SER A 233 -7.68 -5.09 19.61
C SER A 233 -8.42 -3.91 20.26
N LEU A 234 -9.30 -3.24 19.52
CA LEU A 234 -10.17 -2.19 20.06
C LEU A 234 -11.13 -2.75 21.13
N GLY A 235 -11.79 -3.87 20.84
CA GLY A 235 -12.73 -4.50 21.77
C GLY A 235 -12.06 -5.03 23.04
N ASP A 236 -10.89 -5.66 22.91
CA ASP A 236 -10.12 -6.17 24.05
C ASP A 236 -9.63 -5.02 24.94
N ALA A 237 -9.11 -3.93 24.34
CA ALA A 237 -8.67 -2.76 25.08
C ALA A 237 -9.83 -1.99 25.75
N ALA A 238 -10.99 -1.90 25.11
CA ALA A 238 -12.18 -1.29 25.70
C ALA A 238 -12.68 -2.10 26.91
N LYS A 239 -12.81 -3.43 26.77
CA LYS A 239 -13.19 -4.32 27.88
C LYS A 239 -12.20 -4.24 29.05
N MET A 240 -10.90 -4.15 28.76
CA MET A 240 -9.88 -3.96 29.78
C MET A 240 -10.06 -2.64 30.52
N ALA A 241 -10.31 -1.54 29.79
CA ALA A 241 -10.54 -0.23 30.38
C ALA A 241 -11.83 -0.20 31.22
N ASP A 242 -12.91 -0.81 30.76
CA ASP A 242 -14.17 -0.92 31.50
C ASP A 242 -13.99 -1.72 32.78
N ARG A 243 -13.29 -2.85 32.72
CA ARG A 243 -12.99 -3.67 33.90
C ARG A 243 -12.17 -2.89 34.94
N LEU A 244 -11.10 -2.20 34.51
CA LEU A 244 -10.28 -1.39 35.41
C LEU A 244 -11.06 -0.21 36.01
N MET A 245 -12.02 0.35 35.27
CA MET A 245 -12.90 1.41 35.76
C MET A 245 -13.83 0.89 36.86
N LEU A 246 -14.39 -0.30 36.69
CA LEU A 246 -15.24 -0.96 37.69
C LEU A 246 -14.43 -1.31 38.94
N GLU A 247 -13.26 -1.94 38.78
CA GLU A 247 -12.35 -2.24 39.88
C GLU A 247 -11.93 -0.97 40.64
N ASN A 248 -11.73 0.16 39.93
CA ASN A 248 -11.42 1.44 40.58
C ASN A 248 -12.60 1.97 41.42
N ALA A 249 -13.82 1.90 40.87
CA ALA A 249 -15.03 2.32 41.57
C ALA A 249 -15.30 1.45 42.81
N GLU A 250 -15.20 0.12 42.68
CA GLU A 250 -15.38 -0.84 43.78
C GLU A 250 -14.33 -0.65 44.88
N ASN A 251 -13.06 -0.40 44.52
CA ASN A 251 -12.01 -0.13 45.50
C ASN A 251 -12.19 1.23 46.19
N ALA A 252 -12.71 2.23 45.48
CA ALA A 252 -13.04 3.52 46.08
C ALA A 252 -14.20 3.39 47.08
N GLU A 253 -15.22 2.60 46.73
CA GLU A 253 -16.34 2.26 47.61
C GLU A 253 -15.86 1.52 48.86
N ALA A 254 -15.02 0.49 48.71
CA ALA A 254 -14.46 -0.27 49.84
C ALA A 254 -13.54 0.57 50.73
N ALA A 255 -12.74 1.47 50.15
CA ALA A 255 -11.90 2.40 50.91
C ALA A 255 -12.74 3.44 51.68
N GLU A 256 -13.86 3.86 51.10
CA GLU A 256 -14.82 4.74 51.76
C GLU A 256 -15.61 4.00 52.84
N GLU A 257 -16.07 2.75 52.64
CA GLU A 257 -16.70 1.94 53.69
C GLU A 257 -15.77 1.73 54.89
N ALA A 258 -14.47 1.52 54.65
CA ALA A 258 -13.46 1.45 55.70
C ALA A 258 -13.26 2.80 56.42
N ALA A 259 -13.52 3.92 55.76
CA ALA A 259 -13.44 5.28 56.33
C ALA A 259 -14.78 5.79 56.91
N ALA A 260 -15.91 5.26 56.44
CA ALA A 260 -17.29 5.69 56.71
C ALA A 260 -17.88 5.08 58.00
N ALA A 261 -17.04 4.45 58.84
CA ALA A 261 -17.33 4.34 60.27
C ALA A 261 -17.53 5.72 60.96
N ALA A 262 -17.39 6.86 60.25
CA ALA A 262 -17.56 8.20 60.79
C ALA A 262 -18.49 9.19 60.03
N ALA A 263 -18.99 8.94 58.81
CA ALA A 263 -20.00 9.82 58.18
C ALA A 263 -20.66 9.18 56.95
N ALA A 264 -21.97 9.38 56.81
CA ALA A 264 -22.79 8.80 55.75
C ALA A 264 -22.60 9.51 54.40
N GLY A 265 -22.13 8.75 53.40
CA GLY A 265 -22.14 9.07 51.97
C GLY A 265 -21.85 7.79 51.20
N GLY A 266 -22.73 7.39 50.27
CA GLY A 266 -22.55 6.17 49.47
C GLY A 266 -21.54 6.41 48.34
N GLY A 267 -20.52 5.56 48.24
CA GLY A 267 -19.33 5.78 47.42
C GLY A 267 -19.16 4.93 46.16
N GLY A 268 -20.25 4.56 45.47
CA GLY A 268 -20.20 3.88 44.16
C GLY A 268 -19.83 4.80 42.99
N TRP A 269 -19.95 4.31 41.75
CA TRP A 269 -19.67 5.02 40.50
C TRP A 269 -19.93 6.54 40.52
N THR A 270 -18.90 7.33 40.20
CA THR A 270 -18.93 8.81 40.33
C THR A 270 -18.97 9.56 38.99
N ALA A 271 -19.19 10.88 39.03
CA ALA A 271 -19.09 11.75 37.86
C ALA A 271 -17.67 11.73 37.21
N ALA A 272 -16.62 11.51 38.02
CA ALA A 272 -15.25 11.37 37.51
C ALA A 272 -15.09 10.10 36.66
N HIS A 273 -15.71 8.99 37.07
CA HIS A 273 -15.75 7.75 36.28
C HIS A 273 -16.49 7.96 34.96
N THR A 274 -17.63 8.66 34.99
CA THR A 274 -18.39 9.00 33.77
C THR A 274 -17.56 9.85 32.80
N LEU A 275 -16.83 10.84 33.31
CA LEU A 275 -15.92 11.67 32.51
C LEU A 275 -14.79 10.85 31.91
N GLU A 276 -14.21 9.92 32.67
CA GLU A 276 -13.12 9.08 32.19
C GLU A 276 -13.59 8.06 31.15
N THR A 277 -14.79 7.49 31.28
CA THR A 277 -15.42 6.66 30.24
C THR A 277 -15.56 7.45 28.92
N ALA A 278 -15.94 8.72 28.98
CA ALA A 278 -15.97 9.57 27.79
C ALA A 278 -14.57 9.77 27.19
N ARG A 279 -13.54 9.96 28.02
CA ARG A 279 -12.14 10.07 27.56
C ARG A 279 -11.64 8.77 26.94
N VAL A 280 -11.93 7.62 27.54
CA VAL A 280 -11.65 6.28 26.98
C VAL A 280 -12.30 6.14 25.60
N SER A 281 -13.57 6.52 25.47
CA SER A 281 -14.29 6.48 24.19
C SER A 281 -13.64 7.34 23.11
N ARG A 282 -13.20 8.56 23.46
CA ARG A 282 -12.47 9.44 22.54
C ARG A 282 -11.12 8.85 22.11
N ARG A 283 -10.36 8.27 23.04
CA ARG A 283 -9.09 7.59 22.73
C ARG A 283 -9.32 6.36 21.83
N ALA A 284 -10.37 5.57 22.08
CA ALA A 284 -10.75 4.45 21.22
C ALA A 284 -11.14 4.92 19.80
N SER A 285 -11.88 6.03 19.68
CA SER A 285 -12.22 6.64 18.39
C SER A 285 -10.97 7.10 17.62
N LEU A 286 -9.99 7.72 18.30
CA LEU A 286 -8.70 8.07 17.70
C LEU A 286 -7.95 6.82 17.21
N VAL A 287 -7.82 5.79 18.05
CA VAL A 287 -7.13 4.54 17.67
C VAL A 287 -7.81 3.87 16.49
N LYS A 288 -9.14 3.90 16.42
CA LYS A 288 -9.90 3.40 15.27
C LYS A 288 -9.55 4.16 13.99
N PHE A 289 -9.48 5.49 14.04
CA PHE A 289 -9.03 6.31 12.91
C PHE A 289 -7.61 5.93 12.48
N MET A 290 -6.67 5.91 13.44
CA MET A 290 -5.28 5.56 13.16
C MET A 290 -5.14 4.16 12.56
N GLY A 291 -5.90 3.18 13.07
CA GLY A 291 -5.90 1.81 12.56
C GLY A 291 -6.49 1.69 11.16
N GLU A 292 -7.57 2.41 10.85
CA GLU A 292 -8.22 2.38 9.52
C GLU A 292 -7.29 2.92 8.42
N VAL A 293 -6.47 3.94 8.71
CA VAL A 293 -5.43 4.43 7.77
C VAL A 293 -4.40 3.33 7.48
N LEU A 294 -3.98 2.54 8.48
CA LEU A 294 -2.94 1.52 8.32
C LEU A 294 -3.43 0.22 7.65
N LEU A 295 -4.75 0.02 7.50
CA LEU A 295 -5.32 -1.22 6.97
C LEU A 295 -4.73 -1.64 5.62
N TYR A 296 -4.44 -0.68 4.75
CA TYR A 296 -4.01 -0.92 3.38
C TYR A 296 -2.50 -0.84 3.15
N ASP A 297 -1.68 -0.84 4.21
CA ASP A 297 -0.23 -0.76 4.06
C ASP A 297 0.33 -2.10 3.52
N ASN A 298 0.75 -2.18 2.26
CA ASN A 298 1.37 -3.39 1.67
C ASN A 298 2.79 -3.64 2.17
N GLY A 299 3.46 -2.65 2.75
CA GLY A 299 4.86 -2.77 3.15
C GLY A 299 5.08 -3.34 4.55
N ILE A 300 4.02 -3.86 5.19
CA ILE A 300 4.09 -4.55 6.48
C ILE A 300 3.29 -5.85 6.43
N SER A 301 3.74 -6.89 7.13
CA SER A 301 2.97 -8.13 7.29
C SER A 301 1.75 -7.94 8.22
N ASN A 302 0.87 -8.94 8.28
CA ASN A 302 -0.21 -8.95 9.27
C ASN A 302 0.32 -8.99 10.72
N GLY A 303 1.50 -9.58 10.95
CA GLY A 303 2.10 -9.60 12.28
C GLY A 303 2.53 -8.19 12.70
N ARG A 304 3.12 -7.40 11.79
CA ARG A 304 3.55 -6.02 12.10
C ARG A 304 2.38 -5.06 12.18
N PHE A 305 1.36 -5.27 11.36
CA PHE A 305 0.07 -4.60 11.52
C PHE A 305 -0.53 -4.89 12.90
N SER A 306 -0.58 -6.15 13.33
CA SER A 306 -1.10 -6.54 14.65
C SER A 306 -0.31 -5.89 15.79
N LEU A 307 1.02 -5.86 15.68
CA LEU A 307 1.90 -5.22 16.65
C LEU A 307 1.67 -3.70 16.73
N ALA A 308 1.63 -3.01 15.58
CA ALA A 308 1.35 -1.59 15.55
C ALA A 308 -0.01 -1.28 16.19
N VAL A 309 -1.05 -2.05 15.85
CA VAL A 309 -2.39 -1.88 16.40
C VAL A 309 -2.45 -2.18 17.90
N SER A 310 -1.71 -3.17 18.42
CA SER A 310 -1.69 -3.44 19.87
C SER A 310 -1.07 -2.27 20.64
N TRP A 311 0.01 -1.68 20.12
CA TRP A 311 0.61 -0.48 20.70
C TRP A 311 -0.33 0.73 20.63
N LEU A 312 -1.04 0.92 19.52
CA LEU A 312 -2.06 1.96 19.41
C LEU A 312 -3.20 1.74 20.41
N ALA A 313 -3.69 0.50 20.56
CA ALA A 313 -4.79 0.17 21.46
C ALA A 313 -4.41 0.34 22.94
N HIS A 314 -3.12 0.23 23.27
CA HIS A 314 -2.61 0.41 24.64
C HIS A 314 -3.02 1.76 25.23
N VAL A 315 -3.02 2.84 24.43
CA VAL A 315 -3.35 4.18 24.94
C VAL A 315 -4.85 4.43 25.16
N ILE A 316 -5.73 3.46 24.89
CA ILE A 316 -7.15 3.56 25.22
C ILE A 316 -7.35 3.59 26.74
N GLN A 317 -6.58 2.77 27.46
CA GLN A 317 -6.65 2.68 28.92
C GLN A 317 -6.12 3.97 29.57
N VAL A 318 -6.62 4.25 30.77
CA VAL A 318 -6.22 5.41 31.57
C VAL A 318 -4.72 5.33 31.88
N PRO A 319 -3.95 6.42 31.75
CA PRO A 319 -2.49 6.39 31.96
C PRO A 319 -2.07 5.81 33.31
N ALA A 320 -2.85 6.01 34.38
CA ALA A 320 -2.55 5.50 35.71
C ALA A 320 -2.62 3.96 35.82
N TRP A 321 -3.30 3.28 34.89
CA TRP A 321 -3.55 1.83 34.94
C TRP A 321 -2.70 1.04 33.95
N ARG A 322 -1.81 1.71 33.23
CA ARG A 322 -0.98 1.08 32.19
C ARG A 322 0.44 1.60 32.25
N THR A 323 1.36 0.82 31.71
CA THR A 323 2.73 1.30 31.46
C THR A 323 2.69 2.42 30.41
N ALA A 324 3.51 3.46 30.61
CA ALA A 324 3.65 4.51 29.61
C ALA A 324 4.15 3.93 28.27
N SER A 325 3.61 4.43 27.16
CA SER A 325 4.11 4.10 25.83
C SER A 325 5.51 4.68 25.66
N ARG A 326 6.41 3.89 25.09
CA ARG A 326 7.73 4.37 24.67
C ARG A 326 7.67 5.29 23.45
N VAL A 327 6.51 5.37 22.78
CA VAL A 327 6.26 6.30 21.67
C VAL A 327 5.63 7.57 22.24
N GLU A 328 6.45 8.59 22.50
CA GLU A 328 6.01 9.86 23.11
C GLU A 328 4.87 10.54 22.35
N GLY A 329 4.92 10.52 21.00
CA GLY A 329 3.88 11.07 20.14
C GLY A 329 2.51 10.41 20.38
N LEU A 330 2.48 9.13 20.77
CA LEU A 330 1.25 8.41 21.06
C LEU A 330 0.62 8.86 22.38
N GLU A 331 1.42 9.12 23.41
CA GLU A 331 0.95 9.72 24.68
C GLU A 331 0.43 11.14 24.47
N LYS A 332 1.12 11.93 23.63
CA LYS A 332 0.69 13.27 23.26
C LYS A 332 -0.69 13.23 22.58
N LEU A 333 -0.88 12.34 21.61
CA LEU A 333 -2.16 12.15 20.93
C LEU A 333 -3.27 11.67 21.89
N ALA A 334 -2.96 10.75 22.80
CA ALA A 334 -3.93 10.27 23.80
C ALA A 334 -4.41 11.40 24.72
N ARG A 335 -3.50 12.30 25.14
CA ARG A 335 -3.85 13.50 25.90
C ARG A 335 -4.72 14.46 25.10
N VAL A 336 -4.34 14.75 23.84
CA VAL A 336 -5.13 15.59 22.94
C VAL A 336 -6.55 15.02 22.78
N ALA A 337 -6.70 13.74 22.48
CA ALA A 337 -8.01 13.10 22.34
C ALA A 337 -8.83 13.15 23.65
N SER A 338 -8.19 13.01 24.81
CA SER A 338 -8.86 13.09 26.11
C SER A 338 -9.36 14.51 26.42
N GLY A 339 -8.64 15.53 25.98
CA GLY A 339 -8.93 16.95 26.23
C GLY A 339 -9.89 17.61 25.24
N MET A 340 -10.33 16.93 24.18
CA MET A 340 -11.31 17.50 23.24
C MET A 340 -12.66 17.75 23.94
N ASP A 341 -13.12 18.99 23.88
CA ASP A 341 -14.17 19.52 24.75
C ASP A 341 -15.57 18.96 24.45
N GLN A 342 -16.39 18.78 25.50
CA GLN A 342 -17.67 18.06 25.44
C GLN A 342 -18.82 18.89 24.84
N VAL A 343 -18.74 20.22 24.87
CA VAL A 343 -19.89 21.09 24.55
C VAL A 343 -20.25 21.07 23.05
N SER A 344 -19.33 20.62 22.19
CA SER A 344 -19.48 20.70 20.71
C SER A 344 -19.30 19.36 19.96
N MET A 345 -18.96 18.26 20.65
CA MET A 345 -18.47 17.03 19.99
C MET A 345 -19.13 15.76 20.57
N THR A 346 -19.50 14.83 19.69
CA THR A 346 -20.01 13.50 20.07
C THR A 346 -18.93 12.67 20.77
N SER A 347 -19.32 11.60 21.48
CA SER A 347 -18.39 10.65 22.15
C SER A 347 -17.35 10.02 21.22
N GLN A 348 -17.53 10.15 19.90
CA GLN A 348 -16.63 9.62 18.87
C GLN A 348 -16.21 10.72 17.87
N PRO A 349 -15.38 11.70 18.30
CA PRO A 349 -15.05 12.87 17.48
C PRO A 349 -14.33 12.49 16.17
N PHE A 350 -13.56 11.40 16.17
CA PHE A 350 -12.79 10.95 15.02
C PHE A 350 -13.58 10.11 14.01
N THR A 351 -14.87 9.84 14.24
CA THR A 351 -15.71 9.06 13.31
C THR A 351 -15.78 9.71 11.92
N CYS A 352 -15.80 11.05 11.84
CA CYS A 352 -15.77 11.74 10.55
C CYS A 352 -14.47 11.47 9.76
N LEU A 353 -13.32 11.40 10.44
CA LEU A 353 -12.04 11.07 9.81
C LEU A 353 -11.97 9.59 9.41
N VAL A 354 -12.56 8.69 10.21
CA VAL A 354 -12.73 7.29 9.83
C VAL A 354 -13.51 7.17 8.52
N GLN A 355 -14.66 7.85 8.42
CA GLN A 355 -15.50 7.83 7.22
C GLN A 355 -14.77 8.42 6.01
N LEU A 356 -14.02 9.52 6.20
CA LEU A 356 -13.20 10.13 5.16
C LEU A 356 -12.18 9.13 4.58
N VAL A 357 -11.44 8.44 5.44
CA VAL A 357 -10.44 7.44 5.03
C VAL A 357 -11.09 6.22 4.37
N GLN A 358 -12.21 5.75 4.91
CA GLN A 358 -12.95 4.64 4.33
C GLN A 358 -13.46 4.98 2.93
N LYS A 359 -13.99 6.19 2.75
CA LYS A 359 -14.39 6.70 1.44
C LYS A 359 -13.21 6.79 0.48
N TYR A 360 -12.09 7.37 0.92
CA TYR A 360 -10.88 7.45 0.09
C TYR A 360 -10.45 6.07 -0.43
N TYR A 361 -10.37 5.07 0.46
CA TYR A 361 -10.01 3.71 0.03
C TYR A 361 -11.06 3.05 -0.85
N PHE A 362 -12.35 3.27 -0.57
CA PHE A 362 -13.43 2.76 -1.41
C PHE A 362 -13.33 3.30 -2.83
N ASP A 363 -13.18 4.60 -2.98
CA ASP A 363 -13.10 5.28 -4.29
C ASP A 363 -11.86 4.79 -5.07
N ARG A 364 -10.67 4.75 -4.44
CA ARG A 364 -9.44 4.24 -5.08
C ARG A 364 -9.49 2.76 -5.42
N ARG A 365 -10.18 1.97 -4.61
CA ARG A 365 -10.40 0.54 -4.88
C ARG A 365 -11.36 0.33 -6.04
N ALA A 366 -12.39 1.16 -6.17
CA ALA A 366 -13.31 1.13 -7.30
C ALA A 366 -12.56 1.48 -8.60
N GLU A 367 -11.77 2.56 -8.59
CA GLU A 367 -10.90 2.96 -9.70
C GLU A 367 -9.95 1.82 -10.11
N TRP A 368 -9.25 1.21 -9.14
CA TRP A 368 -8.39 0.06 -9.40
C TRP A 368 -9.15 -1.14 -9.96
N LYS A 369 -10.33 -1.46 -9.41
CA LYS A 369 -11.15 -2.60 -9.85
C LYS A 369 -11.51 -2.46 -11.32
N VAL A 370 -11.90 -1.28 -11.77
CA VAL A 370 -12.20 -1.02 -13.19
C VAL A 370 -10.97 -1.34 -14.05
N GLN A 371 -9.79 -0.84 -13.70
CA GLN A 371 -8.55 -1.09 -14.45
C GLN A 371 -8.17 -2.58 -14.46
N VAL A 372 -8.27 -3.26 -13.31
CA VAL A 372 -7.99 -4.70 -13.21
C VAL A 372 -8.95 -5.53 -14.06
N MET A 373 -10.23 -5.20 -14.07
CA MET A 373 -11.22 -5.94 -14.84
C MET A 373 -11.00 -5.76 -16.34
N LYS A 374 -10.71 -4.53 -16.79
CA LYS A 374 -10.30 -4.27 -18.19
C LYS A 374 -9.05 -5.07 -18.58
N TYR A 375 -8.01 -5.06 -17.73
CA TYR A 375 -6.80 -5.84 -17.97
C TYR A 375 -7.07 -7.35 -18.03
N LYS A 376 -7.89 -7.88 -17.11
CA LYS A 376 -8.27 -9.30 -17.10
C LYS A 376 -9.08 -9.70 -18.34
N ALA A 377 -9.94 -8.82 -18.84
CA ALA A 377 -10.71 -9.04 -20.06
C ALA A 377 -9.78 -9.06 -21.29
N ARG A 378 -8.86 -8.09 -21.43
CA ARG A 378 -7.82 -8.09 -22.49
C ARG A 378 -6.96 -9.36 -22.48
N ARG A 379 -6.53 -9.79 -21.29
CA ARG A 379 -5.84 -11.07 -21.11
C ARG A 379 -6.72 -12.26 -21.50
N GLY A 380 -8.01 -12.23 -21.17
CA GLY A 380 -8.97 -13.27 -21.58
C GLY A 380 -9.04 -13.42 -23.10
N VAL A 381 -9.04 -12.30 -23.83
CA VAL A 381 -8.95 -12.31 -25.29
C VAL A 381 -7.65 -12.96 -25.76
N PHE A 382 -6.50 -12.55 -25.20
CA PHE A 382 -5.21 -13.16 -25.51
C PHE A 382 -5.24 -14.68 -25.34
N ASP A 383 -5.72 -15.18 -24.19
CA ASP A 383 -5.82 -16.61 -23.89
C ASP A 383 -6.75 -17.36 -24.88
N ARG A 384 -7.78 -16.68 -25.41
CA ARG A 384 -8.71 -17.27 -26.38
C ARG A 384 -8.17 -17.32 -27.79
N VAL A 385 -7.57 -16.24 -28.29
CA VAL A 385 -7.18 -16.12 -29.70
C VAL A 385 -5.76 -16.63 -29.99
N THR A 386 -4.98 -16.94 -28.95
CA THR A 386 -3.59 -17.38 -29.08
C THR A 386 -3.35 -18.77 -28.47
N ALA A 387 -2.26 -19.42 -28.88
CA ALA A 387 -1.81 -20.70 -28.33
C ALA A 387 -0.27 -20.77 -28.28
N PRO A 388 0.31 -21.50 -27.32
CA PRO A 388 1.75 -21.83 -27.35
C PRO A 388 2.08 -22.71 -28.57
N ILE A 389 3.30 -22.60 -29.08
CA ILE A 389 3.83 -23.41 -30.19
C ILE A 389 4.92 -24.37 -29.69
N ASP A 390 5.04 -25.55 -30.31
CA ASP A 390 6.20 -26.43 -30.14
C ASP A 390 7.42 -25.83 -30.88
N PRO A 391 8.46 -25.38 -30.15
CA PRO A 391 9.54 -24.61 -30.74
C PRO A 391 10.37 -25.35 -31.79
N TRP A 392 10.42 -26.69 -31.76
CA TRP A 392 11.31 -27.47 -32.65
C TRP A 392 10.63 -28.00 -33.90
N ARG A 393 9.30 -28.04 -33.94
CA ARG A 393 8.55 -28.53 -35.11
C ARG A 393 8.15 -27.42 -36.07
N GLU A 394 8.03 -26.18 -35.58
CA GLU A 394 7.32 -25.11 -36.29
C GLU A 394 8.09 -23.78 -36.42
N LEU A 395 9.29 -23.66 -35.81
CA LEU A 395 10.11 -22.44 -35.86
C LEU A 395 11.35 -22.53 -36.76
N GLU A 396 11.73 -23.72 -37.18
CA GLU A 396 12.78 -23.97 -38.17
C GLU A 396 12.09 -24.50 -39.44
N ASP A 397 12.18 -23.77 -40.54
CA ASP A 397 11.70 -24.20 -41.85
C ASP A 397 12.84 -24.18 -42.88
N GLU A 398 12.55 -24.52 -44.15
CA GLU A 398 13.56 -24.60 -45.22
C GLU A 398 14.28 -23.27 -45.47
N GLU A 399 13.70 -22.14 -45.06
CA GLU A 399 14.24 -20.78 -45.19
C GLU A 399 15.05 -20.33 -43.95
N GLY A 400 15.05 -21.14 -42.89
CA GLY A 400 15.82 -20.93 -41.67
C GLY A 400 14.96 -20.74 -40.43
N TRP A 401 15.49 -20.00 -39.45
CA TRP A 401 14.80 -19.75 -38.18
C TRP A 401 13.81 -18.60 -38.29
N ARG A 402 12.56 -18.85 -37.90
CA ARG A 402 11.53 -17.80 -37.79
C ARG A 402 11.88 -16.80 -36.69
N SER A 403 11.47 -15.55 -36.91
CA SER A 403 11.60 -14.45 -35.95
C SER A 403 10.25 -13.85 -35.59
N CYS A 404 10.18 -13.17 -34.44
CA CYS A 404 8.99 -12.46 -34.01
C CYS A 404 8.60 -11.38 -35.03
N ARG A 405 7.39 -11.44 -35.60
CA ARG A 405 6.99 -10.46 -36.62
C ARG A 405 6.84 -9.02 -36.12
N ILE A 406 6.74 -8.80 -34.81
CA ILE A 406 6.66 -7.48 -34.16
C ILE A 406 8.06 -6.90 -33.94
N CYS A 407 8.88 -7.53 -33.09
CA CYS A 407 10.19 -6.99 -32.70
C CYS A 407 11.36 -7.46 -33.59
N LYS A 408 11.10 -8.39 -34.52
CA LYS A 408 12.09 -9.07 -35.38
C LYS A 408 13.18 -9.86 -34.62
N GLY A 409 13.05 -10.02 -33.30
CA GLY A 409 13.93 -10.82 -32.46
C GLY A 409 13.70 -12.33 -32.62
N GLY A 410 14.71 -13.13 -32.25
CA GLY A 410 14.63 -14.59 -32.22
C GLY A 410 13.82 -15.14 -31.04
N PHE A 411 13.38 -16.39 -31.15
CA PHE A 411 12.69 -17.13 -30.08
C PHE A 411 13.67 -17.93 -29.22
N TYR A 412 13.21 -18.51 -28.11
CA TYR A 412 14.02 -19.30 -27.15
C TYR A 412 15.00 -20.34 -27.73
N VAL A 413 14.75 -20.82 -28.93
CA VAL A 413 15.52 -21.88 -29.60
C VAL A 413 16.30 -21.38 -30.83
N SER A 414 16.12 -20.11 -31.23
CA SER A 414 16.77 -19.56 -32.41
C SER A 414 18.23 -19.20 -32.12
N PRO A 415 19.19 -19.61 -32.96
CA PRO A 415 20.59 -19.21 -32.85
C PRO A 415 20.82 -17.73 -33.20
N ALA A 416 19.83 -17.03 -33.75
CA ALA A 416 19.93 -15.64 -34.17
C ALA A 416 19.24 -14.69 -33.16
N ASN A 417 20.01 -13.69 -32.69
CA ASN A 417 19.64 -12.58 -31.79
C ASN A 417 19.66 -12.87 -30.28
N MET A 418 20.88 -12.90 -29.73
CA MET A 418 21.17 -12.50 -28.35
C MET A 418 21.15 -10.97 -28.26
N THR A 419 20.05 -10.35 -27.83
CA THR A 419 20.05 -8.90 -27.53
C THR A 419 20.43 -8.68 -26.07
N GLU A 420 21.49 -7.90 -25.81
CA GLU A 420 22.11 -7.56 -24.50
C GLU A 420 21.20 -6.83 -23.48
N ARG A 421 19.88 -6.90 -23.58
CA ARG A 421 18.97 -6.18 -22.67
C ARG A 421 18.46 -7.09 -21.57
N SER A 422 19.26 -7.22 -20.52
CA SER A 422 18.79 -7.71 -19.23
C SER A 422 17.58 -6.87 -18.75
N HIS A 423 16.49 -7.55 -18.38
CA HIS A 423 15.33 -6.88 -17.83
C HIS A 423 15.58 -6.44 -16.39
N PRO A 424 15.23 -5.19 -15.99
CA PRO A 424 15.40 -4.74 -14.62
C PRO A 424 14.69 -5.68 -13.64
N GLY A 425 15.46 -6.31 -12.74
CA GLY A 425 14.95 -7.13 -11.63
C GLY A 425 14.69 -8.61 -11.95
N VAL A 426 14.98 -9.08 -13.17
CA VAL A 426 14.88 -10.50 -13.56
C VAL A 426 16.27 -11.00 -13.97
N ASP A 427 16.81 -11.94 -13.21
CA ASP A 427 18.10 -12.58 -13.49
C ASP A 427 17.89 -13.66 -14.56
N MET A 428 18.03 -13.28 -15.84
CA MET A 428 17.78 -14.11 -17.02
C MET A 428 19.01 -14.08 -17.93
N GLY A 429 19.41 -15.24 -18.45
CA GLY A 429 20.31 -15.29 -19.60
C GLY A 429 19.59 -14.89 -20.89
N ASP A 430 20.35 -14.42 -21.87
CA ASP A 430 19.88 -13.82 -23.13
C ASP A 430 19.31 -14.86 -24.12
N TYR A 431 18.09 -15.35 -23.86
CA TYR A 431 17.52 -16.43 -24.69
C TYR A 431 16.36 -16.01 -25.61
N GLY A 432 15.94 -14.73 -25.70
CA GLY A 432 14.78 -14.35 -26.56
C GLY A 432 13.42 -14.61 -25.89
N GLU A 433 12.32 -14.69 -26.66
CA GLU A 433 10.94 -14.87 -26.13
C GLU A 433 10.35 -16.27 -26.45
N PRO A 434 9.40 -16.77 -25.63
CA PRO A 434 8.67 -17.99 -25.99
C PRO A 434 7.73 -17.72 -27.17
N ALA A 435 7.65 -18.66 -28.12
CA ALA A 435 6.87 -18.50 -29.35
C ALA A 435 5.38 -18.84 -29.16
N TRP A 436 4.52 -17.94 -29.63
CA TRP A 436 3.06 -18.03 -29.55
C TRP A 436 2.46 -17.83 -30.93
N GLN A 437 1.39 -18.56 -31.25
CA GLN A 437 0.64 -18.41 -32.50
C GLN A 437 -0.72 -17.77 -32.29
N MET A 438 -1.16 -17.06 -33.30
CA MET A 438 -2.56 -16.68 -33.50
C MET A 438 -3.35 -17.86 -34.08
N LYS A 439 -4.43 -18.30 -33.43
CA LYS A 439 -5.21 -19.47 -33.88
C LYS A 439 -5.88 -19.29 -35.25
N GLY A 440 -6.26 -18.06 -35.62
CA GLY A 440 -6.99 -17.78 -36.86
C GLY A 440 -6.13 -17.69 -38.12
N CYS A 441 -4.89 -17.17 -38.00
CA CYS A 441 -4.00 -16.93 -39.15
C CYS A 441 -2.65 -17.66 -39.05
N TRP A 442 -2.41 -18.38 -37.95
CA TRP A 442 -1.17 -19.13 -37.70
C TRP A 442 0.12 -18.28 -37.71
N CYS A 443 -0.01 -16.95 -37.67
CA CYS A 443 1.13 -16.05 -37.54
C CYS A 443 1.78 -16.22 -36.16
N ILE A 444 3.11 -16.24 -36.15
CA ILE A 444 3.94 -16.53 -34.97
C ILE A 444 4.59 -15.26 -34.44
N PHE A 445 4.58 -15.10 -33.12
CA PHE A 445 5.09 -13.93 -32.40
C PHE A 445 5.75 -14.34 -31.09
N GLY A 446 6.57 -13.43 -30.53
CA GLY A 446 7.04 -13.56 -29.17
C GLY A 446 5.87 -13.34 -28.23
N ARG A 447 5.71 -14.19 -27.20
CA ARG A 447 4.53 -14.16 -26.33
C ARG A 447 4.34 -12.78 -25.71
N ARG A 448 5.40 -12.15 -25.20
CA ARG A 448 5.30 -10.82 -24.59
C ARG A 448 4.95 -9.79 -25.64
N CYS A 449 5.64 -9.77 -26.78
CA CYS A 449 5.35 -8.82 -27.85
C CYS A 449 3.87 -8.89 -28.28
N LEU A 450 3.33 -10.10 -28.44
CA LEU A 450 1.93 -10.30 -28.81
C LEU A 450 0.97 -9.94 -27.66
N PHE A 451 1.36 -10.23 -26.42
CA PHE A 451 0.58 -9.87 -25.24
C PHE A 451 0.45 -8.35 -25.13
N GLU A 452 1.57 -7.63 -25.13
CA GLU A 452 1.62 -6.16 -25.12
C GLU A 452 0.86 -5.59 -26.32
N TRP A 453 1.01 -6.16 -27.53
CA TRP A 453 0.21 -5.71 -28.67
C TRP A 453 -1.30 -5.82 -28.42
N ILE A 454 -1.77 -6.91 -27.83
CA ILE A 454 -3.21 -7.11 -27.56
C ILE A 454 -3.70 -6.31 -26.34
N THR A 455 -2.85 -6.10 -25.33
CA THR A 455 -3.25 -5.47 -24.06
C THR A 455 -2.96 -3.97 -23.98
N ASP A 456 -1.93 -3.49 -24.68
CA ASP A 456 -1.41 -2.13 -24.66
C ASP A 456 -1.79 -1.33 -25.91
N THR A 457 -2.38 -1.93 -26.95
CA THR A 457 -3.09 -1.16 -27.99
C THR A 457 -4.26 -0.42 -27.35
N SER A 458 -3.93 0.74 -26.80
CA SER A 458 -4.82 1.79 -26.46
C SER A 458 -5.40 2.39 -27.75
N THR A 459 -6.61 2.93 -27.62
CA THR A 459 -7.01 4.24 -28.16
C THR A 459 -7.76 4.40 -29.48
N GLU A 460 -8.06 3.37 -30.28
CA GLU A 460 -9.09 3.53 -31.32
C GLU A 460 -10.13 2.42 -31.22
N ALA A 461 -11.38 2.73 -31.57
CA ALA A 461 -12.48 1.76 -31.67
C ALA A 461 -12.28 0.73 -32.81
N LYS A 462 -11.04 0.31 -33.04
CA LYS A 462 -10.64 -0.68 -34.02
C LYS A 462 -10.45 -2.01 -33.30
N GLU A 463 -11.12 -3.00 -33.83
CA GLU A 463 -10.96 -4.38 -33.38
C GLU A 463 -9.48 -4.76 -33.52
N PRO A 464 -8.88 -5.41 -32.51
CA PRO A 464 -7.48 -5.77 -32.62
C PRO A 464 -7.28 -6.71 -33.82
N GLU A 465 -6.20 -6.47 -34.56
CA GLU A 465 -5.85 -7.21 -35.77
C GLU A 465 -4.53 -7.96 -35.55
N CYS A 466 -4.33 -9.04 -36.29
CA CYS A 466 -3.06 -9.74 -36.30
C CYS A 466 -1.95 -8.77 -36.77
N PRO A 467 -0.93 -8.48 -35.93
CA PRO A 467 0.14 -7.54 -36.31
C PRO A 467 0.99 -8.02 -37.50
N GLY A 468 0.88 -9.30 -37.86
CA GLY A 468 1.65 -9.89 -38.95
C GLY A 468 0.94 -9.92 -40.30
N CYS A 469 -0.40 -9.92 -40.33
CA CYS A 469 -1.16 -10.09 -41.57
C CYS A 469 -2.44 -9.25 -41.66
N GLY A 470 -2.78 -8.45 -40.64
CA GLY A 470 -3.98 -7.61 -40.62
C GLY A 470 -5.29 -8.38 -40.46
N MET A 471 -5.26 -9.70 -40.24
CA MET A 471 -6.48 -10.47 -40.03
C MET A 471 -7.18 -10.01 -38.75
N GLN A 472 -8.44 -9.59 -38.88
CA GLN A 472 -9.30 -9.24 -37.75
C GLN A 472 -9.61 -10.46 -36.91
N PHE A 473 -9.65 -10.25 -35.60
CA PHE A 473 -10.01 -11.30 -34.67
C PHE A 473 -11.52 -11.54 -34.66
N PRO A 474 -12.01 -12.78 -34.44
CA PRO A 474 -13.45 -13.05 -34.44
C PRO A 474 -14.17 -12.21 -33.38
N PHE A 475 -15.07 -11.32 -33.81
CA PHE A 475 -15.87 -10.45 -32.94
C PHE A 475 -16.62 -11.22 -31.83
N LEU A 476 -17.03 -12.45 -32.11
CA LEU A 476 -17.67 -13.35 -31.15
C LEU A 476 -16.79 -13.61 -29.91
N GLU A 477 -15.47 -13.73 -30.06
CA GLU A 477 -14.57 -13.97 -28.94
C GLU A 477 -14.48 -12.76 -28.00
N TYR A 478 -14.60 -11.55 -28.55
CA TYR A 478 -14.71 -10.32 -27.77
C TYR A 478 -16.00 -10.29 -26.99
N GLN A 479 -17.14 -10.49 -27.67
CA GLN A 479 -18.45 -10.48 -27.03
C GLN A 479 -18.55 -11.53 -25.93
N LEU A 480 -17.99 -12.73 -26.13
CA LEU A 480 -17.98 -13.75 -25.10
C LEU A 480 -17.14 -13.36 -23.89
N VAL A 481 -16.00 -12.69 -24.09
CA VAL A 481 -15.16 -12.20 -22.98
C VAL A 481 -15.82 -11.00 -22.28
N GLU A 482 -16.39 -10.05 -23.01
CA GLU A 482 -17.11 -8.90 -22.45
C GLU A 482 -18.36 -9.34 -21.69
N ALA A 483 -19.16 -10.26 -22.26
CA ALA A 483 -20.34 -10.82 -21.61
C ALA A 483 -19.99 -11.64 -20.36
N SER A 484 -18.88 -12.40 -20.39
CA SER A 484 -18.46 -13.21 -19.22
C SER A 484 -17.77 -12.39 -18.13
N THR A 485 -17.12 -11.29 -18.47
CA THR A 485 -16.45 -10.42 -17.50
C THR A 485 -17.35 -9.28 -17.00
N GLY A 486 -18.36 -8.88 -17.78
CA GLY A 486 -19.22 -7.73 -17.51
C GLY A 486 -18.53 -6.39 -17.72
N TYR A 487 -17.41 -6.35 -18.45
CA TYR A 487 -16.66 -5.12 -18.74
C TYR A 487 -16.34 -5.04 -20.22
N SER A 488 -16.56 -3.86 -20.78
CA SER A 488 -16.04 -3.52 -22.09
C SER A 488 -14.51 -3.51 -22.07
N ILE A 489 -13.94 -4.19 -23.06
CA ILE A 489 -12.50 -4.23 -23.31
C ILE A 489 -12.05 -2.91 -23.96
N ARG A 490 -13.00 -2.19 -24.56
CA ARG A 490 -12.83 -0.92 -25.26
C ARG A 490 -12.65 0.24 -24.26
N ASN A 491 -12.03 1.31 -24.74
CA ASN A 491 -11.95 2.56 -23.99
C ASN A 491 -13.24 3.36 -24.22
N ASP A 492 -14.35 2.87 -23.67
CA ASP A 492 -15.60 3.63 -23.73
C ASP A 492 -15.46 4.91 -22.89
N PRO A 493 -15.99 6.06 -23.37
CA PRO A 493 -16.06 7.27 -22.56
C PRO A 493 -16.84 6.98 -21.25
N PRO A 494 -16.55 7.69 -20.16
CA PRO A 494 -17.34 7.55 -18.94
C PRO A 494 -18.82 7.91 -19.22
N GLY A 495 -19.74 6.96 -19.03
CA GLY A 495 -21.19 7.24 -19.10
C GLY A 495 -21.99 6.38 -20.06
N ASP A 496 -21.34 5.67 -20.99
CA ASP A 496 -22.01 4.77 -21.93
C ASP A 496 -21.78 3.32 -21.50
N LEU A 497 -22.75 2.74 -20.78
CA LEU A 497 -22.91 1.30 -20.56
C LEU A 497 -24.27 0.86 -21.09
#